data_AF-A0A1J4Y1V2-F1
#
_entry.id   AF-A0A1J4Y1V2-F1
#
_cell.length_a   1.000
_cell.length_b   1.000
_cell.length_c   1.000
_cell.angle_alpha   90.00
_cell.angle_beta   90.00
_cell.angle_gamma   90.00
#
_symmetry.space_group_name_H-M   'P 1'
#
loop_
_entity.id
_entity.type
_entity.pdbx_description
1 polymer ?
#
loop_
_entity_poly.entity_id
_entity_poly.type
_entity_poly.pdbx_seq_one_letter_code
_entity_poly.pdbx_strand_id
1 'polypeptide(L)'
;DKVFSPLEKMKISDKLGGVIKVKGGGISAQAEAIALGISRALTKFNPDFKKRLRRFGHLTRDSRAVERKKYGLKKARRAPQWKKR
;
A
#
# COMPACT_ATOMS: atom_id res chain seq x y z
N ASP A 1 3.70 0.58 -13.25
CA ASP A 1 3.89 1.32 -11.98
C ASP A 1 2.71 1.15 -11.03
N LYS A 2 2.93 0.90 -9.74
CA LYS A 2 1.82 0.67 -8.78
C LYS A 2 0.90 1.88 -8.59
N VAL A 3 1.42 3.08 -8.84
CA VAL A 3 0.74 4.37 -8.59
C VAL A 3 -0.53 4.54 -9.43
N PHE A 4 -0.43 4.32 -10.74
CA PHE A 4 -1.52 4.58 -11.70
C PHE A 4 -2.47 3.39 -11.90
N SER A 5 -2.16 2.24 -11.28
CA SER A 5 -2.94 1.01 -11.43
C SER A 5 -4.45 1.17 -11.22
N PRO A 6 -4.96 1.92 -10.22
CA PRO A 6 -6.40 2.12 -10.04
C PRO A 6 -7.08 2.86 -11.20
N LEU A 7 -6.38 3.82 -11.83
CA LEU A 7 -6.90 4.60 -12.96
C LEU A 7 -6.91 3.78 -14.24
N GLU A 8 -5.86 2.99 -14.47
CA GLU A 8 -5.78 2.04 -15.59
C GLU A 8 -6.89 1.00 -15.52
N LYS A 9 -7.16 0.41 -14.34
CA LYS A 9 -8.23 -0.58 -14.16
C LYS A 9 -9.62 -0.01 -14.40
N MET A 10 -9.80 1.30 -14.24
CA MET A 10 -11.04 1.99 -14.57
C MET A 10 -11.10 2.49 -16.01
N LYS A 11 -9.98 2.46 -16.75
CA LYS A 11 -9.83 3.06 -18.08
C LYS A 11 -10.10 4.57 -18.09
N ILE A 12 -9.64 5.26 -17.05
CA ILE A 12 -9.81 6.72 -16.86
C ILE A 12 -8.45 7.38 -16.60
N SER A 13 -7.35 6.79 -17.07
CA SER A 13 -6.00 7.35 -16.93
C SER A 13 -5.88 8.74 -17.52
N ASP A 14 -6.51 8.97 -18.68
CA ASP A 14 -6.25 10.16 -19.48
C ASP A 14 -7.20 11.33 -19.13
N LYS A 15 -8.21 11.07 -18.30
CA LYS A 15 -9.26 12.05 -17.97
C LYS A 15 -9.10 12.69 -16.59
N LEU A 16 -8.34 12.06 -15.70
CA LEU A 16 -8.25 12.48 -14.30
C LEU A 16 -6.79 12.59 -13.87
N GLY A 17 -6.42 13.78 -13.40
CA GLY A 17 -5.15 14.07 -12.75
C GLY A 17 -5.35 14.54 -11.31
N GLY A 18 -4.25 14.68 -10.57
CA GLY A 18 -4.30 15.21 -9.21
C GLY A 18 -2.93 15.55 -8.65
N VAL A 19 -2.91 16.50 -7.73
CA VAL A 19 -1.71 16.85 -6.95
C VAL A 19 -1.73 16.05 -5.65
N ILE A 20 -0.66 15.28 -5.41
CA ILE A 20 -0.59 14.33 -4.29
C ILE A 20 0.59 14.72 -3.40
N LYS A 21 0.32 14.94 -2.12
CA LYS A 21 1.35 15.21 -1.10
C LYS A 21 1.49 13.99 -0.20
N VAL A 22 2.67 13.38 -0.20
CA VAL A 22 3.03 12.26 0.69
C VAL A 22 4.18 12.64 1.60
N LYS A 23 4.22 12.07 2.81
CA LYS A 23 5.30 12.29 3.79
C LYS A 23 5.62 10.98 4.51
N GLY A 24 6.91 10.75 4.80
CA GLY A 24 7.41 9.55 5.49
C GLY A 24 7.50 8.31 4.60
N GLY A 25 7.96 7.19 5.19
CA GLY A 25 8.13 5.91 4.49
C GLY A 25 9.25 5.91 3.44
N GLY A 26 9.27 4.87 2.60
CA GLY A 26 10.16 4.77 1.44
C GLY A 26 9.39 4.81 0.11
N ILE A 27 10.10 4.88 -1.01
CA ILE A 27 9.52 5.07 -2.37
C ILE A 27 8.42 4.03 -2.67
N SER A 28 8.68 2.76 -2.37
CA SER A 28 7.71 1.69 -2.62
C SER A 28 6.46 1.83 -1.74
N ALA A 29 6.63 2.15 -0.46
CA ALA A 29 5.51 2.36 0.46
C ALA A 29 4.69 3.60 0.09
N GLN A 30 5.34 4.67 -0.37
CA GLN A 30 4.67 5.86 -0.87
C GLN A 30 3.84 5.53 -2.12
N ALA A 31 4.38 4.77 -3.07
CA ALA A 31 3.63 4.36 -4.26
C ALA A 31 2.34 3.58 -3.91
N GLU A 32 2.41 2.67 -2.94
CA GLU A 32 1.24 1.92 -2.46
C GLU A 32 0.23 2.82 -1.71
N ALA A 33 0.72 3.75 -0.88
CA ALA A 33 -0.12 4.72 -0.20
C ALA A 33 -0.87 5.63 -1.18
N ILE A 34 -0.18 6.08 -2.24
CA ILE A 34 -0.76 6.90 -3.30
C ILE A 34 -1.86 6.11 -4.03
N ALA A 35 -1.60 4.86 -4.42
CA ALA A 35 -2.58 4.03 -5.11
C ALA A 35 -3.86 3.83 -4.26
N LEU A 36 -3.72 3.58 -2.95
CA LEU A 36 -4.85 3.47 -2.03
C LEU A 36 -5.61 4.81 -1.89
N GLY A 37 -4.88 5.93 -1.85
CA GLY A 37 -5.45 7.28 -1.81
C GLY A 37 -6.30 7.59 -3.04
N ILE A 38 -5.76 7.32 -4.24
CA ILE A 38 -6.47 7.48 -5.52
C ILE A 38 -7.74 6.61 -5.53
N SER A 39 -7.64 5.36 -5.09
CA SER A 39 -8.79 4.43 -5.05
C SER A 39 -9.92 4.92 -4.15
N ARG A 40 -9.57 5.52 -3.00
CA ARG A 40 -10.55 6.14 -2.09
C ARG A 40 -11.16 7.40 -2.70
N ALA A 41 -10.38 8.22 -3.40
CA ALA A 41 -10.88 9.40 -4.10
C ALA A 41 -11.87 9.01 -5.21
N LEU A 42 -11.53 8.01 -6.04
CA LEU A 42 -12.41 7.47 -7.08
C LEU A 42 -13.74 6.93 -6.53
N THR A 43 -13.69 6.28 -5.36
CA THR A 43 -14.90 5.78 -4.70
C THR A 43 -15.82 6.90 -4.21
N LYS A 44 -15.25 8.05 -3.82
CA LYS A 44 -16.04 9.25 -3.47
C LYS A 44 -16.59 9.97 -4.70
N PHE A 45 -15.83 9.97 -5.80
CA PHE A 45 -16.24 10.58 -7.05
C PHE A 45 -17.42 9.84 -7.68
N ASN A 46 -17.35 8.51 -7.77
CA ASN A 46 -18.47 7.68 -8.22
C ASN A 46 -18.57 6.41 -7.36
N PRO A 47 -19.67 6.23 -6.59
CA PRO A 47 -19.91 5.04 -5.77
C PRO A 47 -19.92 3.72 -6.55
N ASP A 48 -20.27 3.73 -7.84
CA ASP A 48 -20.36 2.51 -8.67
C ASP A 48 -19.00 1.85 -8.89
N PHE A 49 -17.93 2.63 -8.83
CA PHE A 49 -16.56 2.14 -8.97
C PHE A 49 -16.12 1.28 -7.79
N LYS A 50 -16.79 1.38 -6.62
CA LYS A 50 -16.44 0.63 -5.41
C LYS A 50 -16.40 -0.88 -5.64
N LYS A 51 -17.38 -1.45 -6.34
CA LYS A 51 -17.48 -2.89 -6.59
C LYS A 51 -16.32 -3.39 -7.46
N ARG A 52 -15.98 -2.64 -8.52
CA ARG A 52 -14.85 -2.96 -9.41
C ARG A 52 -13.50 -2.80 -8.71
N LEU A 53 -13.27 -1.70 -7.98
CA LEU A 53 -12.01 -1.49 -7.23
C LEU A 53 -11.76 -2.57 -6.18
N ARG A 54 -12.82 -3.00 -5.49
CA ARG A 54 -12.74 -4.07 -4.49
C ARG A 54 -12.39 -5.41 -5.12
N ARG A 55 -12.92 -5.70 -6.31
CA ARG A 55 -12.58 -6.91 -7.08
C ARG A 55 -11.10 -6.94 -7.50
N PHE A 56 -10.53 -5.78 -7.82
CA PHE A 56 -9.11 -5.66 -8.17
C PHE A 56 -8.18 -5.45 -6.95
N GLY A 57 -8.70 -5.46 -5.72
CA GLY A 57 -7.90 -5.36 -4.50
C GLY A 57 -7.38 -3.95 -4.16
N HIS A 58 -7.85 -2.90 -4.86
CA HIS A 58 -7.34 -1.54 -4.68
C HIS A 58 -7.92 -0.78 -3.46
N LEU A 59 -8.93 -1.35 -2.79
CA LEU A 59 -9.54 -0.77 -1.58
C LEU A 59 -8.97 -1.33 -0.28
N THR A 60 -8.25 -2.45 -0.35
CA THR A 60 -7.68 -3.11 0.83
C THR A 60 -6.38 -2.41 1.20
N ARG A 61 -6.28 -1.97 2.46
CA ARG A 61 -5.03 -1.45 3.00
C ARG A 61 -4.10 -2.62 3.32
N ASP A 62 -2.85 -2.53 2.89
CA ASP A 62 -1.81 -3.43 3.37
C ASP A 62 -1.55 -3.22 4.87
N SER A 63 -1.74 -4.26 5.66
CA SER A 63 -1.55 -4.23 7.12
C SER A 63 -0.11 -4.55 7.55
N ARG A 64 0.76 -4.97 6.62
CA ARG A 64 2.15 -5.33 6.92
C ARG A 64 2.88 -4.15 7.55
N ALA A 65 3.53 -4.41 8.67
CA ALA A 65 4.36 -3.46 9.39
C ALA A 65 5.65 -4.15 9.85
N VAL A 66 6.72 -3.37 10.04
CA VAL A 66 7.99 -3.92 10.52
C VAL A 66 7.81 -4.39 11.96
N GLU A 67 8.03 -5.68 12.21
CA GLU A 67 8.05 -6.22 13.56
C GLU A 67 9.18 -5.57 14.39
N ARG A 68 8.88 -5.20 15.64
CA ARG A 68 9.90 -4.67 16.54
C ARG A 68 10.98 -5.70 16.87
N LYS A 69 12.15 -5.23 17.28
CA LYS A 69 13.18 -6.08 17.89
C LYS A 69 12.68 -6.61 19.25
N LYS A 70 12.80 -7.92 19.47
CA LYS A 70 12.51 -8.58 20.75
C LYS A 70 13.80 -8.74 21.55
N TYR A 71 13.72 -8.74 22.89
CA TYR A 71 14.88 -8.92 23.75
C TYR A 71 15.52 -10.30 23.51
N GLY A 72 16.84 -10.39 23.67
CA GLY A 72 17.60 -11.62 23.39
C GLY A 72 17.79 -11.97 21.91
N LEU A 73 17.06 -11.32 20.98
CA LEU A 73 17.20 -11.55 19.54
C LEU A 73 18.03 -10.45 18.87
N LYS A 74 18.76 -10.82 17.80
CA LYS A 74 19.55 -9.89 16.96
C LYS A 74 18.64 -9.01 16.08
N LYS A 75 17.47 -9.50 15.67
CA LYS A 75 16.42 -8.77 14.92
C LYS A 75 15.03 -9.18 15.46
N ALA A 76 13.94 -8.91 14.73
CA ALA A 76 12.59 -9.32 15.13
C ALA A 76 12.45 -10.83 15.45
N ARG A 77 13.12 -11.69 14.66
CA ARG A 77 13.08 -13.16 14.81
C ARG A 77 14.46 -13.84 14.85
N ARG A 78 15.53 -13.15 14.41
CA ARG A 78 16.87 -13.74 14.28
C ARG A 78 17.50 -13.97 15.66
N ALA A 79 17.59 -15.22 16.10
CA ALA A 79 18.30 -15.60 17.32
C ALA A 79 19.83 -15.60 17.14
N PRO A 80 20.61 -15.40 18.22
CA PRO A 80 22.01 -15.78 18.24
C PRO A 80 22.18 -17.30 18.07
N GLN A 81 23.37 -17.75 17.67
CA GLN A 81 23.67 -19.17 17.58
C GLN A 81 23.65 -19.80 18.97
N TRP A 82 22.84 -20.85 19.14
CA TRP A 82 22.84 -21.68 20.33
C TRP A 82 24.07 -22.60 20.32
N LYS A 83 24.79 -22.67 21.44
CA LYS A 83 25.84 -23.67 21.66
C LYS A 83 25.27 -24.74 22.59
N LYS A 84 25.13 -25.96 22.06
CA LYS A 84 24.91 -27.15 22.89
C LYS A 84 26.25 -27.49 23.56
N ARG A 85 26.20 -28.05 24.77
CA ARG A 85 27.39 -28.43 25.55
C ARG A 85 28.32 -29.31 24.74
#